data_AF-A0A2B9DK00-F1
#
_entry.id   AF-A0A2B9DK00-F1
#
_cell.length_a   1.000
_cell.length_b   1.000
_cell.length_c   1.000
_cell.angle_alpha   90.00
_cell.angle_beta   90.00
_cell.angle_gamma   90.00
#
_symmetry.space_group_name_H-M   'P 1'
#
loop_
_entity.id
_entity.type
_entity.pdbx_description
1 polymer ?
#
loop_
_entity_poly.entity_id
_entity_poly.type
_entity_poly.pdbx_seq_one_letter_code
_entity_poly.pdbx_strand_id
1 'polypeptide(L)' 'MNSSNIESTQLKQAFKDSGYTYQELAGILGISSSYCYKIINNDKYKKNVYYSLASQIAGVFKRNIVDLFEE' A
#
# COMPACT_ATOMS: atom_id res chain seq x y z
N MET A 1 24.06 -7.12 9.26
CA MET A 1 22.65 -7.54 9.21
C MET A 1 22.24 -7.63 7.74
N ASN A 2 22.31 -8.82 7.14
CA ASN A 2 21.82 -9.06 5.78
C ASN A 2 20.36 -9.49 5.86
N SER A 3 19.46 -8.84 5.11
CA SER A 3 18.40 -9.47 4.33
C SER A 3 17.62 -8.40 3.55
N SER A 4 17.71 -8.51 2.22
CA SER A 4 16.69 -8.07 1.26
C SER A 4 16.62 -6.58 0.92
N ASN A 5 17.49 -6.14 0.00
CA ASN A 5 17.18 -5.05 -0.95
C ASN A 5 16.02 -5.49 -1.86
N ILE A 6 14.84 -5.73 -1.28
CA ILE A 6 13.58 -5.70 -2.04
C ILE A 6 13.36 -4.21 -2.25
N GLU A 7 13.45 -3.76 -3.51
CA GLU A 7 13.12 -2.40 -3.90
C GLU A 7 11.84 -1.98 -3.18
N SER A 8 11.98 -1.05 -2.22
CA SER A 8 10.87 -0.63 -1.40
C SER A 8 10.05 0.32 -2.26
N THR A 9 8.91 -0.17 -2.76
CA THR A 9 7.96 0.67 -3.50
C THR A 9 7.57 1.89 -2.67
N GLN A 10 7.24 3.00 -3.32
CA GLN A 10 6.71 4.19 -2.66
C GLN A 10 5.45 3.86 -1.84
N LEU A 11 4.62 2.93 -2.32
CA LEU A 11 3.48 2.40 -1.55
C LEU A 11 3.92 1.77 -0.22
N LYS A 12 4.94 0.92 -0.25
CA LYS A 12 5.46 0.27 0.96
C LYS A 12 6.14 1.26 1.90
N GLN A 13 6.78 2.29 1.36
CA GLN A 13 7.35 3.36 2.17
C GLN A 13 6.26 4.22 2.82
N ALA A 14 5.24 4.63 2.06
CA ALA A 14 4.10 5.39 2.59
C ALA A 14 3.37 4.62 3.70
N PHE A 15 3.23 3.30 3.56
CA PHE A 15 2.70 2.46 4.62
C PHE A 15 3.55 2.50 5.89
N LYS A 16 4.89 2.37 5.79
CA LYS A 16 5.79 2.48 6.95
C LYS A 16 5.71 3.86 7.61
N ASP A 17 5.70 4.92 6.82
CA ASP A 17 5.64 6.31 7.29
C ASP A 17 4.32 6.62 8.01
N SER A 18 3.23 5.95 7.61
CA SER A 18 1.90 6.16 8.20
C SER A 18 1.76 5.68 9.64
N GLY A 19 2.61 4.74 10.07
CA GLY A 19 2.52 4.10 11.39
C GLY A 19 1.34 3.13 11.55
N TYR A 20 0.52 2.91 10.51
CA TYR A 20 -0.59 1.97 10.58
C TYR A 20 -0.13 0.52 10.59
N THR A 21 -0.87 -0.30 11.33
CA THR A 21 -0.89 -1.75 11.12
C THR A 21 -1.72 -2.10 9.89
N TYR A 22 -1.53 -3.30 9.34
CA TYR A 22 -2.38 -3.79 8.25
C TYR A 22 -3.85 -3.91 8.64
N GLN A 23 -4.15 -4.19 9.92
CA GLN A 23 -5.53 -4.28 10.41
C GLN A 23 -6.21 -2.91 10.43
N GLU A 24 -5.50 -1.87 10.90
CA GLU A 24 -6.03 -0.50 10.93
C GLU A 24 -6.27 0.03 9.51
N LEU A 25 -5.26 -0.10 8.64
CA LEU A 25 -5.39 0.33 7.26
C LEU A 25 -6.51 -0.41 6.52
N ALA A 26 -6.61 -1.73 6.71
CA ALA A 26 -7.68 -2.53 6.13
C ALA A 26 -9.07 -2.10 6.64
N GLY A 27 -9.17 -1.76 7.93
CA GLY A 27 -10.39 -1.22 8.53
C GLY A 27 -10.82 0.11 7.92
N ILE A 28 -9.87 1.03 7.69
CA ILE A 28 -10.14 2.31 7.03
C ILE A 28 -10.59 2.11 5.57
N LEU A 29 -9.97 1.15 4.87
CA LEU A 29 -10.25 0.88 3.46
C LEU A 29 -11.47 -0.02 3.23
N GLY A 30 -12.03 -0.63 4.28
CA GLY A 30 -13.14 -1.58 4.17
C GLY A 30 -12.76 -2.88 3.45
N ILE A 31 -11.50 -3.32 3.56
CA ILE A 31 -10.99 -4.55 2.93
C ILE A 31 -10.48 -5.54 3.98
N SER A 32 -10.14 -6.76 3.57
CA SER A 32 -9.50 -7.72 4.49
C SER A 32 -8.04 -7.37 4.75
N SER A 33 -7.56 -7.63 5.96
CA SER A 33 -6.14 -7.45 6.34
C SER A 33 -5.18 -8.25 5.44
N SER A 34 -5.58 -9.46 5.03
CA SER A 34 -4.79 -10.26 4.07
C SER A 34 -4.69 -9.60 2.69
N TYR A 35 -5.77 -8.99 2.20
CA TYR A 35 -5.74 -8.28 0.93
C TYR A 35 -4.91 -6.99 1.03
N CYS A 36 -5.03 -6.25 2.13
CA CYS A 36 -4.17 -5.10 2.42
C CYS A 36 -2.68 -5.49 2.41
N TYR A 37 -2.32 -6.56 3.11
CA TYR A 37 -0.93 -7.07 3.13
C TYR A 37 -0.41 -7.36 1.71
N LYS A 38 -1.23 -7.99 0.87
CA LYS A 38 -0.88 -8.31 -0.52
C LYS A 38 -0.69 -7.06 -1.37
N ILE A 39 -1.57 -6.06 -1.26
CA ILE A 39 -1.45 -4.79 -2.00
C ILE A 39 -0.13 -4.09 -1.65
N ILE A 40 0.21 -3.99 -0.36
CA ILE A 40 1.40 -3.27 0.10
C ILE A 40 2.72 -3.99 -0.26
N ASN A 41 2.72 -5.33 -0.32
CA ASN A 41 3.95 -6.11 -0.43
C ASN A 41 4.14 -6.83 -1.77
N ASN A 42 3.16 -6.77 -2.69
CA ASN A 42 3.21 -7.52 -3.94
C ASN A 42 2.75 -6.69 -5.13
N ASP A 43 3.67 -6.44 -6.06
CA ASP A 43 3.46 -5.65 -7.28
C ASP A 43 2.32 -6.15 -8.17
N LYS A 44 2.11 -7.47 -8.24
CA LYS A 44 0.98 -8.02 -8.99
C LYS A 44 -0.34 -7.57 -8.40
N TYR A 45 -0.45 -7.53 -7.07
CA TYR A 45 -1.68 -7.06 -6.43
C TYR A 45 -1.80 -5.54 -6.58
N LYS A 46 -0.72 -4.78 -6.36
CA LYS A 46 -0.65 -3.33 -6.59
C LYS A 46 -1.20 -2.93 -7.96
N LYS A 47 -0.76 -3.60 -9.04
CA LYS A 47 -1.20 -3.31 -10.44
C LYS A 47 -2.63 -3.74 -10.76
N ASN A 48 -3.24 -4.60 -9.94
CA ASN A 48 -4.60 -5.10 -10.14
C ASN A 48 -5.60 -4.52 -9.12
N VAL A 49 -5.23 -3.45 -8.40
CA VAL A 49 -6.15 -2.72 -7.54
C VAL A 49 -7.07 -1.84 -8.39
N TYR A 50 -8.37 -1.85 -8.09
CA TYR A 50 -9.30 -0.90 -8.70
C TYR A 50 -8.90 0.53 -8.38
N TYR A 51 -9.02 1.44 -9.34
CA TYR A 51 -8.66 2.85 -9.17
C TYR A 51 -9.30 3.50 -7.94
N SER A 52 -10.55 3.14 -7.61
CA SER A 52 -11.24 3.62 -6.41
C SER A 52 -10.48 3.28 -5.13
N LEU A 53 -10.05 2.03 -4.97
CA LEU A 53 -9.28 1.58 -3.81
C LEU A 53 -7.88 2.21 -3.81
N ALA A 54 -7.22 2.34 -4.96
CA ALA A 54 -5.94 3.03 -5.07
C ALA A 54 -6.04 4.51 -4.68
N SER A 55 -7.12 5.19 -5.08
CA SER A 55 -7.43 6.57 -4.71
C SER A 55 -7.68 6.72 -3.20
N GLN A 56 -8.41 5.78 -2.60
CA GLN A 56 -8.60 5.76 -1.15
C GLN A 56 -7.27 5.58 -0.40
N ILE A 57 -6.42 4.64 -0.84
CA ILE A 57 -5.09 4.42 -0.25
C ILE A 57 -4.24 5.69 -0.32
N ALA A 58 -4.20 6.34 -1.49
CA ALA A 58 -3.49 7.60 -1.68
C ALA A 58 -4.02 8.71 -0.76
N GLY A 59 -5.34 8.79 -0.60
CA GLY A 59 -6.00 9.71 0.32
C GLY A 59 -5.62 9.47 1.78
N VAL A 60 -5.59 8.21 2.23
CA VAL A 60 -5.17 7.84 3.60
C VAL A 60 -3.72 8.26 3.85
N PHE A 61 -2.83 8.03 2.88
CA PHE A 61 -1.42 8.39 3.02
C PHE A 61 -1.11 9.85 2.70
N LYS A 62 -2.09 10.65 2.25
CA LYS A 62 -1.90 12.03 1.77
C LYS A 62 -0.79 12.14 0.71
N ARG A 63 -0.77 11.17 -0.21
CA ARG A 63 0.19 11.07 -1.33
C ARG A 63 -0.54 11.12 -2.66
N ASN A 64 0.17 11.38 -3.75
CA ASN A 64 -0.40 11.27 -5.09
C ASN A 64 -0.59 9.78 -5.45
N ILE A 65 -1.66 9.47 -6.18
CA ILE A 65 -1.92 8.11 -6.64
C ILE A 65 -0.87 7.61 -7.65
N VAL A 66 -0.38 8.49 -8.53
CA VAL A 66 0.64 8.17 -9.54
C VAL A 66 1.94 7.77 -8.85
N ASP A 67 2.37 8.57 -7.86
CA ASP A 67 3.55 8.29 -7.03
C ASP A 67 3.48 6.90 -6.37
N LEU A 68 2.30 6.51 -5.88
CA LEU A 68 2.14 5.24 -5.18
C LEU A 68 1.95 4.04 -6.10
N PHE A 69 1.32 4.19 -7.27
CA PHE A 69 0.84 3.08 -8.10
C PHE A 69 1.45 2.97 -9.50
N GLU A 70 2.03 4.04 -10.03
CA GLU A 70 2.58 4.12 -11.40
C GLU A 70 4.10 4.34 -11.44
N GLU A 71 4.80 4.08 -10.31
CA GLU A 71 6.26 4.07 -10.18
C GLU A 71 7.02 3.46 -11.37
#